data_AF-A0A4U5W590-F1
#
_entry.id   AF-A0A4U5W590-F1
#
_cell.length_a   1.000
_cell.length_b   1.000
_cell.length_c   1.000
_cell.angle_alpha   90.00
_cell.angle_beta   90.00
_cell.angle_gamma   90.00
#
_symmetry.space_group_name_H-M   'P 1'
#
loop_
_entity.id
_entity.type
_entity.pdbx_description
1 polymer ?
#
loop_
_entity_poly.entity_id
_entity_poly.type
_entity_poly.pdbx_seq_one_letter_code
_entity_poly.pdbx_strand_id
1 'polypeptide(L)'
;MTVLAERFRPSDIESLVRIAGALAPSLAAAELPPQYRDLAQRAHAEIVAEAAGGRSPAVSAILGPRPGQQVWMLRIWTRHEDTTAPYATERAALAELATHVRGSWANVGGQGDVPDEPPADDAEAVDLYYGPDGDAVPDQGFELYCEEIGRAQRSRIAPLNFVFPDAVTAEGLNRAAVFYPADDQGPSCIEVAGVLVFGYLDAEDGVVRVSVHLDSADPEHVVRPDGTVPLRVVVEDTVILDDSNHHAPHPPVLEQLLAAADPEQRAVISSVAVSAGLMWSCPSCRWYNPRATEQCERPGCGRKVKAAISPRAAALDPAPVRALEGPR
;
A
#
# COMPACT_ATOMS: atom_id res chain seq x y z
N MET A 1 21.10 -5.54 17.76
CA MET A 1 22.08 -5.02 16.80
C MET A 1 21.93 -3.51 16.77
N THR A 2 22.91 -2.74 17.24
CA THR A 2 22.85 -1.27 17.21
C THR A 2 22.99 -0.77 15.79
N VAL A 3 22.04 0.05 15.34
CA VAL A 3 22.07 0.65 14.01
C VAL A 3 23.12 1.76 14.04
N LEU A 4 24.16 1.66 13.20
CA LEU A 4 25.28 2.61 13.18
C LEU A 4 24.79 4.07 13.05
N ALA A 5 23.71 4.29 12.31
CA ALA A 5 23.08 5.59 12.09
C ALA A 5 22.55 6.26 13.38
N GLU A 6 22.12 5.49 14.39
CA GLU A 6 21.63 6.04 15.68
C GLU A 6 22.72 6.76 16.49
N ARG A 7 24.00 6.60 16.10
CA ARG A 7 25.16 7.23 16.74
C ARG A 7 25.60 8.53 16.07
N PHE A 8 25.02 8.88 14.92
CA PHE A 8 25.36 10.08 14.16
C PHE A 8 24.17 11.04 14.13
N ARG A 9 24.43 12.34 14.14
CA ARG A 9 23.35 13.30 13.93
C ARG A 9 22.89 13.25 12.48
N PRO A 10 21.62 13.54 12.17
CA PRO A 10 21.13 13.60 10.80
C PRO A 10 21.98 14.49 9.88
N SER A 11 22.48 15.62 10.40
CA SER A 11 23.39 16.53 9.67
C SER A 11 24.75 15.90 9.33
N ASP A 12 25.25 15.01 10.18
CA ASP A 12 26.53 14.33 9.98
C ASP A 12 26.36 13.25 8.89
N ILE A 13 25.22 12.56 8.91
CA ILE A 13 24.82 11.59 7.89
C ILE A 13 24.65 12.29 6.54
N GLU A 14 23.94 13.43 6.51
CA GLU A 14 23.79 14.24 5.29
C GLU A 14 25.15 14.69 4.75
N SER A 15 26.05 15.15 5.62
CA SER A 15 27.40 15.56 5.22
C SER A 15 28.20 14.39 4.60
N LEU A 16 28.10 13.20 5.18
CA LEU A 16 28.73 11.99 4.63
C LEU A 16 28.14 11.60 3.27
N VAL A 17 26.83 11.72 3.09
CA VAL A 17 26.14 11.46 1.82
C VAL A 17 26.58 12.47 0.75
N ARG A 18 26.66 13.76 1.10
CA ARG A 18 27.16 14.80 0.19
C ARG A 18 28.61 14.55 -0.24
N ILE A 19 29.48 14.14 0.69
CA ILE A 19 30.87 13.76 0.39
C ILE A 19 30.90 12.55 -0.56
N ALA A 20 30.09 11.53 -0.31
CA ALA A 20 30.01 10.35 -1.18
C ALA A 20 29.53 10.72 -2.59
N GLY A 21 28.50 11.56 -2.72
CA GLY A 21 27.99 12.04 -4.01
C GLY A 21 29.00 12.91 -4.76
N ALA A 22 29.75 13.76 -4.07
CA ALA A 22 30.81 14.57 -4.69
C ALA A 22 31.98 13.71 -5.22
N LEU A 23 32.27 12.59 -4.54
CA LEU A 23 33.35 11.67 -4.91
C LEU A 23 32.92 10.58 -5.91
N ALA A 24 31.63 10.42 -6.19
CA ALA A 24 31.09 9.40 -7.09
C ALA A 24 31.70 9.37 -8.51
N PRO A 25 32.03 10.49 -9.16
CA PRO A 25 32.69 10.47 -10.49
C PRO A 25 34.20 10.22 -10.41
N SER A 26 34.78 10.07 -9.21
CA SER A 26 36.23 9.83 -9.06
C SER A 26 36.60 8.39 -9.38
N LEU A 27 37.84 8.18 -9.86
CA LEU A 27 38.39 6.83 -10.09
C LEU A 27 38.40 5.98 -8.81
N ALA A 28 38.51 6.60 -7.63
CA ALA A 28 38.46 5.91 -6.35
C ALA A 28 37.06 5.33 -6.04
N ALA A 29 35.98 5.92 -6.57
CA ALA A 29 34.63 5.40 -6.39
C ALA A 29 34.38 4.10 -7.17
N ALA A 30 35.15 3.84 -8.24
CA ALA A 30 35.10 2.58 -8.97
C ALA A 30 35.64 1.39 -8.15
N GLU A 31 36.52 1.64 -7.17
CA GLU A 31 37.06 0.60 -6.29
C GLU A 31 36.12 0.26 -5.12
N LEU A 32 35.03 1.00 -4.93
CA LEU A 32 34.05 0.73 -3.89
C LEU A 32 33.23 -0.54 -4.20
N PRO A 33 32.81 -1.30 -3.17
CA PRO A 33 31.80 -2.34 -3.30
C PRO A 33 30.51 -1.83 -3.98
N PRO A 34 29.79 -2.67 -4.75
CA PRO A 34 28.65 -2.25 -5.58
C PRO A 34 27.61 -1.42 -4.83
N GLN A 35 27.19 -1.89 -3.66
CA GLN A 35 26.21 -1.21 -2.79
C GLN A 35 26.62 0.22 -2.35
N TYR A 36 27.92 0.48 -2.20
CA TYR A 36 28.44 1.80 -1.83
C TYR A 36 28.66 2.69 -3.06
N ARG A 37 28.99 2.08 -4.20
CA ARG A 37 29.05 2.76 -5.49
C ARG A 37 27.66 3.25 -5.92
N ASP A 38 26.64 2.42 -5.79
CA ASP A 38 25.25 2.77 -6.10
C ASP A 38 24.73 3.88 -5.17
N LEU A 39 25.08 3.83 -3.88
CA LEU A 39 24.76 4.90 -2.94
C LEU A 39 25.43 6.22 -3.33
N ALA A 40 26.72 6.20 -3.68
CA ALA A 40 27.46 7.38 -4.13
C ALA A 40 26.90 7.94 -5.44
N GLN A 41 26.57 7.09 -6.42
CA GLN A 41 25.97 7.51 -7.69
C GLN A 41 24.58 8.13 -7.50
N ARG A 42 23.74 7.57 -6.63
CA ARG A 42 22.46 8.19 -6.27
C ARG A 42 22.66 9.55 -5.61
N ALA A 43 23.54 9.64 -4.62
CA ALA A 43 23.86 10.91 -3.98
C ALA A 43 24.41 11.95 -4.97
N HIS A 44 25.19 11.53 -5.97
CA HIS A 44 25.67 12.41 -7.04
C HIS A 44 24.53 12.93 -7.92
N ALA A 45 23.60 12.06 -8.32
CA ALA A 45 22.44 12.45 -9.10
C ALA A 45 21.57 13.48 -8.35
N GLU A 46 21.39 13.30 -7.04
CA GLU A 46 20.68 14.26 -6.18
C GLU A 46 21.37 15.63 -6.14
N ILE A 47 22.69 15.66 -5.93
CA ILE A 47 23.48 16.90 -5.87
C ILE A 47 23.44 17.63 -7.22
N VAL A 48 23.53 16.90 -8.33
CA VAL A 48 23.47 17.48 -9.68
C VAL A 48 22.06 18.01 -9.99
N ALA A 49 21.01 17.32 -9.57
CA ALA A 49 19.63 17.78 -9.72
C ALA A 49 19.38 19.06 -8.90
N GLU A 50 19.79 19.08 -7.63
CA GLU A 50 19.69 20.25 -6.74
C GLU A 50 20.43 21.45 -7.32
N ALA A 51 21.65 21.26 -7.84
CA ALA A 51 22.44 22.32 -8.46
C ALA A 51 21.86 22.86 -9.77
N ALA A 52 21.13 22.03 -10.52
CA ALA A 52 20.44 22.42 -11.75
C ALA A 52 19.08 23.11 -11.49
N GLY A 53 18.68 23.28 -10.23
CA GLY A 53 17.34 23.76 -9.87
C GLY A 53 16.22 22.77 -10.22
N GLY A 54 16.57 21.53 -10.57
CA GLY A 54 15.64 20.46 -10.89
C GLY A 54 15.28 19.65 -9.65
N ARG A 55 14.01 19.27 -9.52
CA ARG A 55 13.57 18.35 -8.45
C ARG A 55 13.99 16.92 -8.80
N SER A 56 14.45 16.18 -7.81
CA SER A 56 14.97 14.82 -8.02
C SER A 56 13.90 13.80 -8.47
N PRO A 57 14.24 12.86 -9.37
CA PRO A 57 13.41 11.70 -9.70
C PRO A 57 13.09 10.79 -8.50
N ALA A 58 13.88 10.82 -7.42
CA ALA A 58 13.70 9.94 -6.26
C ALA A 58 12.46 10.30 -5.43
N VAL A 59 12.02 11.56 -5.44
CA VAL A 59 10.75 11.97 -4.83
C VAL A 59 9.56 11.35 -5.58
N SER A 60 9.73 11.05 -6.88
CA SER A 60 8.72 10.36 -7.69
C SER A 60 8.68 8.84 -7.47
N ALA A 61 9.68 8.25 -6.81
CA ALA A 61 9.74 6.80 -6.55
C ALA A 61 9.05 6.38 -5.23
N ILE A 62 8.75 7.34 -4.33
CA ILE A 62 8.02 7.10 -3.07
C ILE A 62 6.52 6.99 -3.31
N LEU A 63 6.04 7.62 -4.39
CA LEU A 63 4.72 7.35 -4.95
C LEU A 63 4.88 6.12 -5.83
N GLY A 64 4.26 5.00 -5.47
CA GLY A 64 4.25 3.81 -6.32
C GLY A 64 3.84 4.14 -7.77
N PRO A 65 4.06 3.23 -8.73
CA PRO A 65 3.75 3.48 -10.13
C PRO A 65 2.32 4.01 -10.28
N ARG A 66 2.21 5.15 -10.98
CA ARG A 66 0.97 5.92 -11.06
C ARG A 66 -0.07 5.12 -11.84
N PRO A 67 -1.33 4.98 -11.37
CA PRO A 67 -2.41 4.50 -12.22
C PRO A 67 -2.51 5.38 -13.47
N GLY A 68 -2.52 4.77 -14.65
CA GLY A 68 -2.50 5.49 -15.94
C GLY A 68 -1.12 5.67 -16.57
N GLN A 69 -0.02 5.30 -15.88
CA GLN A 69 1.30 5.34 -16.49
C GLN A 69 1.49 4.12 -17.39
N GLN A 70 1.84 4.37 -18.65
CA GLN A 70 2.16 3.32 -19.61
C GLN A 70 3.60 2.82 -19.40
N VAL A 71 3.78 1.51 -19.31
CA VAL A 71 5.07 0.83 -19.37
C VAL A 71 5.12 -0.07 -20.57
N TRP A 72 6.33 -0.30 -21.07
CA TRP A 72 6.58 -1.24 -22.13
C TRP A 72 7.03 -2.56 -21.52
N MET A 73 6.24 -3.58 -21.73
CA MET A 73 6.50 -4.94 -21.29
C MET A 73 7.25 -5.66 -22.40
N LEU A 74 8.46 -6.13 -22.09
CA LEU A 74 9.22 -7.00 -22.96
C LEU A 74 9.27 -8.39 -22.34
N ARG A 75 8.76 -9.36 -23.09
CA ARG A 75 8.94 -10.77 -22.82
C ARG A 75 9.88 -11.35 -23.86
N ILE A 76 10.90 -12.08 -23.41
CA ILE A 76 11.82 -12.85 -24.26
C ILE A 76 11.70 -14.29 -23.80
N TRP A 77 11.44 -15.20 -24.74
CA TRP A 77 11.49 -16.63 -24.46
C TRP A 77 12.48 -17.34 -25.37
N THR A 78 13.12 -18.34 -24.81
CA THR A 78 13.95 -19.32 -25.47
C THR A 78 13.60 -20.71 -24.93
N ARG A 79 14.20 -21.76 -25.50
CA ARG A 79 14.08 -23.13 -24.97
C ARG A 79 14.50 -23.31 -23.49
N HIS A 80 15.25 -22.36 -22.92
CA HIS A 80 15.82 -22.47 -21.56
C HIS A 80 15.35 -21.38 -20.59
N GLU A 81 14.76 -20.30 -21.10
CA GLU A 81 14.49 -19.09 -20.33
C GLU A 81 13.24 -18.41 -20.86
N ASP A 82 12.38 -17.92 -19.96
CA ASP A 82 11.20 -17.12 -20.28
C ASP A 82 11.16 -15.98 -19.27
N THR A 83 11.52 -14.78 -19.74
CA THR A 83 11.70 -13.59 -18.89
C THR A 83 10.78 -12.48 -19.36
N THR A 84 10.10 -11.85 -18.41
CA THR A 84 9.28 -10.65 -18.64
C THR A 84 9.78 -9.53 -17.75
N ALA A 85 10.08 -8.37 -18.35
CA ALA A 85 10.58 -7.19 -17.65
C ALA A 85 9.90 -5.90 -18.13
N PRO A 86 9.60 -4.95 -17.22
CA PRO A 86 9.03 -3.66 -17.56
C PRO A 86 10.11 -2.62 -17.90
N TYR A 87 9.82 -1.75 -18.86
CA TYR A 87 10.66 -0.64 -19.29
C TYR A 87 9.88 0.66 -19.34
N ALA A 88 10.56 1.76 -19.01
CA ALA A 88 9.95 3.09 -18.99
C ALA A 88 9.54 3.59 -20.39
N THR A 89 10.19 3.10 -21.45
CA THR A 89 9.91 3.50 -22.85
C THR A 89 10.10 2.31 -23.78
N GLU A 90 9.41 2.33 -24.92
CA GLU A 90 9.57 1.35 -26.01
C GLU A 90 11.02 1.21 -26.43
N ARG A 91 11.70 2.36 -26.62
CA ARG A 91 13.11 2.41 -27.02
C ARG A 91 14.04 1.72 -26.03
N ALA A 92 13.75 1.80 -24.72
CA ALA A 92 14.54 1.13 -23.71
C ALA A 92 14.33 -0.40 -23.75
N ALA A 93 13.09 -0.85 -23.95
CA ALA A 93 12.80 -2.26 -24.15
C ALA A 93 13.46 -2.80 -25.43
N LEU A 94 13.37 -2.05 -26.54
CA LEU A 94 13.99 -2.42 -27.81
C LEU A 94 15.52 -2.49 -27.71
N ALA A 95 16.16 -1.57 -26.99
CA ALA A 95 17.60 -1.59 -26.77
C ALA A 95 18.04 -2.82 -25.95
N GLU A 96 17.26 -3.25 -24.96
CA GLU A 96 17.53 -4.49 -24.23
C GLU A 96 17.38 -5.71 -25.15
N LEU A 97 16.29 -5.77 -25.93
CA LEU A 97 16.06 -6.85 -26.88
C LEU A 97 17.20 -6.94 -27.91
N ALA A 98 17.64 -5.81 -28.45
CA ALA A 98 18.76 -5.74 -29.37
C ALA A 98 20.07 -6.19 -28.69
N THR A 99 20.28 -5.87 -27.41
CA THR A 99 21.44 -6.36 -26.64
C THR A 99 21.40 -7.89 -26.51
N HIS A 100 20.24 -8.47 -26.19
CA HIS A 100 20.06 -9.92 -26.16
C HIS A 100 20.35 -10.58 -27.52
N VAL A 101 19.80 -10.01 -28.59
CA VAL A 101 19.99 -10.47 -29.97
C VAL A 101 21.47 -10.44 -30.37
N ARG A 102 22.18 -9.34 -30.09
CA ARG A 102 23.61 -9.21 -30.39
C ARG A 102 24.46 -10.21 -29.60
N GLY A 103 24.09 -10.45 -28.34
CA GLY A 103 24.73 -11.50 -27.51
C GLY A 103 24.54 -12.91 -28.08
N SER A 104 23.45 -13.13 -28.82
CA SER A 104 23.09 -14.43 -29.41
C SER A 104 23.37 -14.52 -30.92
N TRP A 105 24.01 -13.50 -31.52
CA TRP A 105 24.14 -13.36 -32.98
C TRP A 105 24.81 -14.55 -33.67
N ALA A 106 25.72 -15.24 -32.97
CA ALA A 106 26.40 -16.43 -33.46
C ALA A 106 25.45 -17.56 -33.91
N ASN A 107 24.17 -17.53 -33.50
CA ASN A 107 23.16 -18.50 -33.91
C ASN A 107 22.69 -18.31 -35.37
N VAL A 108 22.75 -17.07 -35.89
CA VAL A 108 22.17 -16.69 -37.19
C VAL A 108 23.19 -16.00 -38.13
N GLY A 109 24.32 -15.53 -37.61
CA GLY A 109 25.32 -14.80 -38.39
C GLY A 109 25.81 -15.60 -39.61
N GLY A 110 25.83 -14.94 -40.77
CA GLY A 110 26.25 -15.54 -42.04
C GLY A 110 25.24 -16.50 -42.67
N GLN A 111 24.02 -16.58 -42.13
CA GLN A 111 22.94 -17.40 -42.72
C GLN A 111 22.04 -16.56 -43.62
N GLY A 112 21.93 -16.95 -44.89
CA GLY A 112 21.05 -16.26 -45.85
C GLY A 112 21.47 -14.81 -46.07
N ASP A 113 20.54 -13.88 -45.84
CA ASP A 113 20.77 -12.44 -45.95
C ASP A 113 21.26 -11.80 -44.64
N VAL A 114 21.53 -12.59 -43.59
CA VAL A 114 22.00 -12.11 -42.29
C VAL A 114 23.52 -11.89 -42.31
N PRO A 115 24.02 -10.69 -41.96
CA PRO A 115 25.45 -10.40 -41.94
C PRO A 115 26.19 -11.21 -40.85
N ASP A 116 27.49 -11.42 -41.06
CA ASP A 116 28.36 -12.13 -40.12
C ASP A 116 28.43 -11.43 -38.74
N GLU A 117 28.36 -10.10 -38.73
CA GLU A 117 28.34 -9.27 -37.52
C GLU A 117 27.00 -8.55 -37.38
N PRO A 118 26.50 -8.35 -36.15
CA PRO A 118 25.22 -7.70 -35.94
C PRO A 118 25.26 -6.20 -36.30
N PRO A 119 24.19 -5.65 -36.88
CA PRO A 119 24.10 -4.21 -37.13
C PRO A 119 23.98 -3.41 -35.82
N ALA A 120 24.39 -2.14 -35.91
CA ALA A 120 24.35 -1.20 -34.80
C ALA A 120 22.95 -0.61 -34.55
N ASP A 121 22.07 -0.64 -35.55
CA ASP A 121 20.67 -0.26 -35.38
C ASP A 121 19.92 -1.36 -34.61
N ASP A 122 19.10 -0.95 -33.62
CA ASP A 122 18.42 -1.88 -32.73
C ASP A 122 17.26 -2.61 -33.42
N ALA A 123 16.49 -1.91 -34.25
CA ALA A 123 15.38 -2.51 -34.98
C ALA A 123 15.89 -3.47 -36.07
N GLU A 124 16.91 -3.03 -36.83
CA GLU A 124 17.53 -3.85 -37.87
C GLU A 124 18.13 -5.14 -37.31
N ALA A 125 18.78 -5.09 -36.14
CA ALA A 125 19.32 -6.28 -35.49
C ALA A 125 18.23 -7.28 -35.11
N VAL A 126 17.12 -6.78 -34.52
CA VAL A 126 15.99 -7.61 -34.09
C VAL A 126 15.29 -8.26 -35.30
N ASP A 127 15.01 -7.48 -36.34
CA ASP A 127 14.34 -7.95 -37.56
C ASP A 127 15.16 -9.02 -38.29
N LEU A 128 16.49 -8.87 -38.35
CA LEU A 128 17.36 -9.87 -38.99
C LEU A 128 17.51 -11.14 -38.16
N TYR A 129 17.43 -11.06 -36.83
CA TYR A 129 17.55 -12.22 -35.95
C TYR A 129 16.28 -13.06 -35.90
N TYR A 130 15.12 -12.43 -35.65
CA TYR A 130 13.83 -13.13 -35.55
C TYR A 130 13.09 -13.25 -36.88
N GLY A 131 13.55 -12.54 -37.92
CA GLY A 131 12.87 -12.44 -39.21
C GLY A 131 11.66 -11.50 -39.17
N PRO A 132 11.14 -11.10 -40.34
CA PRO A 132 10.03 -10.13 -40.46
C PRO A 132 8.71 -10.61 -39.84
N ASP A 133 8.55 -11.93 -39.66
CA ASP A 133 7.37 -12.54 -39.03
C ASP A 133 7.62 -12.96 -37.57
N GLY A 134 8.82 -12.75 -37.01
CA GLY A 134 9.16 -13.08 -35.62
C GLY A 134 9.47 -14.57 -35.34
N ASP A 135 9.28 -15.44 -36.34
CA ASP A 135 9.33 -16.90 -36.21
C ASP A 135 10.56 -17.56 -36.87
N ALA A 136 11.56 -16.80 -37.30
CA ALA A 136 12.74 -17.35 -38.01
C ALA A 136 13.58 -18.29 -37.12
N VAL A 137 13.48 -18.14 -35.79
CA VAL A 137 14.20 -18.96 -34.82
C VAL A 137 13.22 -19.89 -34.10
N PRO A 138 13.29 -21.21 -34.31
CA PRO A 138 12.39 -22.14 -33.63
C PRO A 138 12.63 -22.12 -32.12
N ASP A 139 11.54 -22.22 -31.36
CA ASP A 139 11.53 -22.23 -29.89
C ASP A 139 12.09 -20.96 -29.22
N GLN A 140 12.13 -19.83 -29.93
CA GLN A 140 12.51 -18.53 -29.40
C GLN A 140 11.57 -17.46 -29.94
N GLY A 141 11.43 -16.35 -29.22
CA GLY A 141 10.65 -15.21 -29.68
C GLY A 141 10.58 -14.10 -28.64
N PHE A 142 9.88 -13.04 -28.98
CA PHE A 142 9.64 -11.92 -28.09
C PHE A 142 8.22 -11.37 -28.24
N GLU A 143 7.72 -10.78 -27.17
CA GLU A 143 6.51 -9.96 -27.16
C GLU A 143 6.88 -8.60 -26.59
N LEU A 144 6.58 -7.54 -27.35
CA LEU A 144 6.75 -6.16 -26.91
C LEU A 144 5.39 -5.47 -26.98
N TYR A 145 4.86 -5.07 -25.84
CA TYR A 145 3.54 -4.43 -25.77
C TYR A 145 3.49 -3.35 -24.70
N CYS A 146 2.62 -2.36 -24.94
CA CYS A 146 2.34 -1.30 -23.98
C CYS A 146 1.28 -1.77 -22.99
N GLU A 147 1.56 -1.66 -21.70
CA GLU A 147 0.64 -1.99 -20.62
C GLU A 147 0.47 -0.77 -19.71
N GLU A 148 -0.78 -0.47 -19.35
CA GLU A 148 -1.05 0.55 -18.35
C GLU A 148 -0.80 -0.05 -16.97
N ILE A 149 0.08 0.58 -16.18
CA ILE A 149 0.27 0.16 -14.80
C ILE A 149 -1.04 0.42 -14.05
N GLY A 150 -1.77 -0.64 -13.75
CA GLY A 150 -2.86 -0.59 -12.78
C GLY A 150 -2.32 -0.17 -11.42
N ARG A 151 -3.17 0.44 -10.57
CA ARG A 151 -2.81 0.64 -9.15
C ARG A 151 -2.25 -0.66 -8.60
N ALA A 152 -1.12 -0.59 -7.90
CA ALA A 152 -0.59 -1.70 -7.14
C ALA A 152 -1.72 -2.24 -6.23
N GLN A 153 -2.34 -3.33 -6.65
CA GLN A 153 -3.44 -3.92 -5.92
C GLN A 153 -2.79 -4.71 -4.79
N ARG A 154 -2.49 -4.04 -3.68
CA ARG A 154 -2.11 -4.74 -2.45
C ARG A 154 -3.20 -5.75 -2.15
N SER A 155 -2.80 -7.01 -1.98
CA SER A 155 -3.67 -8.01 -1.37
C SER A 155 -4.14 -7.42 -0.03
N ARG A 156 -5.45 -7.19 0.11
CA ARG A 156 -6.10 -6.61 1.29
C ARG A 156 -6.05 -7.54 2.51
N ILE A 157 -4.91 -8.17 2.75
CA ILE A 157 -4.67 -8.99 3.93
C ILE A 157 -4.06 -8.05 4.97
N ALA A 158 -4.93 -7.25 5.60
CA ALA A 158 -4.54 -6.51 6.79
C ALA A 158 -4.61 -7.44 8.02
N PRO A 159 -3.73 -7.27 9.01
CA PRO A 159 -3.71 -8.12 10.21
C PRO A 159 -5.05 -8.06 10.95
N LEU A 160 -5.60 -9.22 11.30
CA LEU A 160 -6.88 -9.36 12.02
C LEU A 160 -6.84 -8.83 13.46
N ASN A 161 -5.64 -8.50 13.95
CA ASN A 161 -5.32 -7.98 15.26
C ASN A 161 -4.85 -6.52 15.18
N PHE A 162 -5.54 -5.70 14.39
CA PHE A 162 -5.29 -4.26 14.33
C PHE A 162 -5.24 -3.65 15.73
N VAL A 163 -4.15 -2.93 16.02
CA VAL A 163 -3.95 -2.14 17.23
C VAL A 163 -3.38 -0.79 16.81
N PHE A 164 -4.14 0.27 17.08
CA PHE A 164 -3.68 1.62 16.82
C PHE A 164 -2.50 1.97 17.76
N PRO A 165 -1.52 2.79 17.32
CA PRO A 165 -0.39 3.17 18.16
C PRO A 165 -0.82 3.81 19.48
N ASP A 166 -0.08 3.52 20.54
CA ASP A 166 -0.23 4.25 21.80
C ASP A 166 0.20 5.72 21.65
N ALA A 167 -0.10 6.53 22.67
CA ALA A 167 0.17 7.98 22.63
C ALA A 167 1.65 8.32 22.41
N VAL A 168 2.58 7.52 22.96
CA VAL A 168 4.02 7.77 22.84
C VAL A 168 4.50 7.48 21.42
N THR A 169 4.06 6.36 20.87
CA THR A 169 4.37 5.93 19.51
C THR A 169 3.76 6.90 18.49
N ALA A 170 2.49 7.28 18.68
CA ALA A 170 1.81 8.27 17.86
C ALA A 170 2.55 9.61 17.87
N GLU A 171 2.99 10.08 19.05
CA GLU A 171 3.77 11.32 19.14
C GLU A 171 5.09 11.24 18.37
N GLY A 172 5.81 10.11 18.48
CA GLY A 172 7.03 9.87 17.73
C GLY A 172 6.82 9.91 16.21
N LEU A 173 5.77 9.23 15.73
CA LEU A 173 5.39 9.19 14.32
C LEU A 173 4.95 10.57 13.81
N ASN A 174 4.22 11.34 14.61
CA ASN A 174 3.82 12.70 14.27
C ASN A 174 5.02 13.64 14.13
N ARG A 175 6.03 13.51 15.00
CA ARG A 175 7.27 14.30 14.89
C ARG A 175 8.13 13.90 13.70
N ALA A 176 8.01 12.65 13.25
CA ALA A 176 8.71 12.13 12.07
C ALA A 176 7.97 12.42 10.76
N ALA A 177 6.83 13.12 10.79
CA ALA A 177 6.05 13.44 9.61
C ALA A 177 6.89 14.19 8.56
N VAL A 178 6.69 13.81 7.30
CA VAL A 178 7.39 14.40 6.15
C VAL A 178 6.41 15.26 5.36
N PHE A 179 6.84 16.47 5.01
CA PHE A 179 6.04 17.41 4.22
C PHE A 179 6.61 17.47 2.81
N TYR A 180 5.80 17.09 1.83
CA TYR A 180 6.16 17.14 0.42
C TYR A 180 5.57 18.38 -0.24
N PRO A 181 6.40 19.26 -0.82
CA PRO A 181 5.91 20.44 -1.51
C PRO A 181 5.19 20.08 -2.80
N ALA A 182 4.21 20.91 -3.21
CA ALA A 182 3.54 20.77 -4.50
C ALA A 182 4.55 20.91 -5.65
N ASP A 183 4.39 20.10 -6.69
CA ASP A 183 5.25 20.09 -7.89
C ASP A 183 4.43 20.25 -9.18
N ASP A 184 5.10 20.21 -10.33
CA ASP A 184 4.45 20.34 -11.64
C ASP A 184 3.53 19.14 -11.96
N GLN A 185 3.49 18.12 -11.10
CA GLN A 185 2.82 16.85 -11.29
C GLN A 185 1.73 16.58 -10.24
N GLY A 186 1.61 17.39 -9.19
CA GLY A 186 0.61 17.17 -8.15
C GLY A 186 0.62 18.16 -6.98
N PRO A 187 -0.44 18.09 -6.14
CA PRO A 187 -0.56 18.92 -4.96
C PRO A 187 0.44 18.51 -3.87
N SER A 188 0.73 19.42 -2.94
CA SER A 188 1.52 19.11 -1.75
C SER A 188 0.83 18.03 -0.90
N CYS A 189 1.62 17.25 -0.17
CA CYS A 189 1.09 16.25 0.76
C CYS A 189 1.92 16.13 2.02
N ILE A 190 1.33 15.48 3.02
CA ILE A 190 1.98 15.14 4.28
C ILE A 190 1.97 13.62 4.39
N GLU A 191 3.11 13.04 4.74
CA GLU A 191 3.21 11.65 5.12
C GLU A 191 3.38 11.53 6.63
N VAL A 192 2.46 10.81 7.26
CA VAL A 192 2.50 10.49 8.69
C VAL A 192 2.36 9.00 8.85
N ALA A 193 3.35 8.34 9.46
CA ALA A 193 3.36 6.88 9.61
C ALA A 193 3.14 6.10 8.29
N GLY A 194 3.68 6.62 7.19
CA GLY A 194 3.50 6.04 5.85
C GLY A 194 2.15 6.31 5.18
N VAL A 195 1.23 7.01 5.86
CA VAL A 195 -0.04 7.46 5.29
C VAL A 195 0.16 8.80 4.61
N LEU A 196 -0.08 8.85 3.31
CA LEU A 196 0.01 10.07 2.50
C LEU A 196 -1.36 10.77 2.47
N VAL A 197 -1.40 12.03 2.89
CA VAL A 197 -2.61 12.86 2.94
C VAL A 197 -2.47 14.07 2.02
N PHE A 198 -3.37 14.17 1.05
CA PHE A 198 -3.46 15.25 0.08
C PHE A 198 -4.69 16.10 0.37
N GLY A 199 -4.53 17.42 0.43
CA GLY A 199 -5.64 18.38 0.50
C GLY A 199 -5.63 19.29 -0.71
N TYR A 200 -6.71 19.34 -1.47
CA TYR A 200 -6.82 20.19 -2.66
C TYR A 200 -8.26 20.63 -2.93
N LEU A 201 -8.42 21.70 -3.72
CA LEU A 201 -9.73 22.13 -4.21
C LEU A 201 -10.12 21.29 -5.42
N ASP A 202 -11.28 20.66 -5.34
CA ASP A 202 -11.91 20.02 -6.48
C ASP A 202 -12.79 21.03 -7.21
N ALA A 203 -12.42 21.36 -8.44
CA ALA A 203 -13.12 22.35 -9.24
C ALA A 203 -14.43 21.84 -9.83
N GLU A 204 -14.59 20.51 -9.99
CA GLU A 204 -15.81 19.92 -10.54
C GLU A 204 -16.92 19.93 -9.49
N ASP A 205 -16.58 19.51 -8.27
CA ASP A 205 -17.53 19.41 -7.16
C ASP A 205 -17.62 20.71 -6.34
N GLY A 206 -16.66 21.63 -6.49
CA GLY A 206 -16.58 22.88 -5.73
C GLY A 206 -16.30 22.67 -4.25
N VAL A 207 -15.52 21.62 -3.90
CA VAL A 207 -15.26 21.20 -2.51
C VAL A 207 -13.77 21.14 -2.21
N VAL A 208 -13.41 21.25 -0.92
CA VAL A 208 -12.08 20.83 -0.45
C VAL A 208 -12.08 19.31 -0.34
N ARG A 209 -11.26 18.64 -1.15
CA ARG A 209 -11.09 17.20 -1.14
C ARG A 209 -9.85 16.82 -0.34
N VAL A 210 -10.02 15.83 0.55
CA VAL A 210 -8.92 15.18 1.26
C VAL A 210 -8.80 13.75 0.73
N SER A 211 -7.67 13.44 0.12
CA SER A 211 -7.37 12.10 -0.41
C SER A 211 -6.30 11.44 0.46
N VAL A 212 -6.54 10.19 0.86
CA VAL A 212 -5.66 9.43 1.75
C VAL A 212 -5.15 8.20 1.01
N HIS A 213 -3.82 8.09 0.87
CA HIS A 213 -3.15 6.99 0.16
C HIS A 213 -2.34 6.15 1.15
N LEU A 214 -2.40 4.82 0.99
CA LEU A 214 -1.89 3.83 1.97
C LEU A 214 -0.75 2.97 1.43
N ASP A 215 -0.13 3.40 0.32
CA ASP A 215 0.88 2.61 -0.40
C ASP A 215 2.13 2.36 0.47
N SER A 216 2.48 3.32 1.33
CA SER A 216 3.61 3.26 2.25
C SER A 216 3.20 3.03 3.71
N ALA A 217 1.90 2.91 3.99
CA ALA A 217 1.39 2.82 5.35
C ALA A 217 1.79 1.48 6.01
N ASP A 218 2.11 1.55 7.30
CA ASP A 218 2.39 0.38 8.12
C ASP A 218 1.09 -0.45 8.32
N PRO A 219 1.04 -1.68 7.77
CA PRO A 219 -0.16 -2.51 7.86
C PRO A 219 -0.42 -3.03 9.28
N GLU A 220 0.56 -3.04 10.17
CA GLU A 220 0.41 -3.59 11.52
C GLU A 220 -0.23 -2.59 12.50
N HIS A 221 -0.08 -1.30 12.23
CA HIS A 221 -0.40 -0.26 13.20
C HIS A 221 -1.47 0.73 12.74
N VAL A 222 -1.49 1.10 11.46
CA VAL A 222 -2.32 2.23 11.00
C VAL A 222 -3.46 1.77 10.10
N VAL A 223 -3.25 0.69 9.34
CA VAL A 223 -4.26 0.15 8.40
C VAL A 223 -5.14 -0.89 9.09
N ARG A 224 -6.45 -0.69 9.02
CA ARG A 224 -7.48 -1.60 9.52
C ARG A 224 -7.65 -2.83 8.62
N PRO A 225 -8.29 -3.91 9.12
CA PRO A 225 -8.56 -5.12 8.36
C PRO A 225 -9.32 -4.92 7.05
N ASP A 226 -10.13 -3.86 6.95
CA ASP A 226 -10.92 -3.50 5.77
C ASP A 226 -10.12 -2.68 4.73
N GLY A 227 -8.85 -2.38 5.01
CA GLY A 227 -7.97 -1.58 4.15
C GLY A 227 -8.18 -0.08 4.29
N THR A 228 -8.84 0.40 5.35
CA THR A 228 -8.97 1.83 5.68
C THR A 228 -8.02 2.24 6.80
N VAL A 229 -7.94 3.55 7.09
CA VAL A 229 -7.28 4.08 8.28
C VAL A 229 -8.31 4.84 9.11
N PRO A 230 -8.24 4.80 10.46
CA PRO A 230 -9.13 5.58 11.30
C PRO A 230 -8.86 7.08 11.11
N LEU A 231 -9.90 7.85 10.78
CA LEU A 231 -9.78 9.29 10.52
C LEU A 231 -10.71 10.09 11.42
N ARG A 232 -10.20 11.21 11.94
CA ARG A 232 -11.01 12.22 12.59
C ARG A 232 -10.78 13.55 11.89
N VAL A 233 -11.86 14.18 11.43
CA VAL A 233 -11.82 15.51 10.81
C VAL A 233 -12.46 16.50 11.76
N VAL A 234 -11.67 17.50 12.15
CA VAL A 234 -12.09 18.57 13.04
C VAL A 234 -11.96 19.89 12.28
N VAL A 235 -13.03 20.67 12.26
CA VAL A 235 -13.03 22.04 11.75
C VAL A 235 -13.10 22.97 12.94
N GLU A 236 -12.02 23.72 13.16
CA GLU A 236 -11.78 24.48 14.39
C GLU A 236 -11.87 23.54 15.61
N ASP A 237 -12.94 23.65 16.40
CA ASP A 237 -13.19 22.80 17.57
C ASP A 237 -14.35 21.80 17.35
N THR A 238 -14.91 21.76 16.13
CA THR A 238 -16.06 20.91 15.81
C THR A 238 -15.61 19.66 15.08
N VAL A 239 -15.85 18.50 15.69
CA VAL A 239 -15.64 17.20 15.04
C VAL A 239 -16.76 16.98 14.02
N ILE A 240 -16.42 16.98 12.73
CA ILE A 240 -17.38 16.76 11.62
C ILE A 240 -17.33 15.32 11.07
N LEU A 241 -16.23 14.62 11.33
CA LEU A 241 -16.07 13.18 11.07
C LEU A 241 -15.29 12.57 12.23
N ASP A 242 -15.82 11.49 12.81
CA ASP A 242 -15.08 10.69 13.79
C ASP A 242 -15.20 9.21 13.47
N ASP A 243 -14.14 8.69 12.86
CA ASP A 243 -13.96 7.29 12.56
C ASP A 243 -12.82 6.72 13.42
N SER A 244 -12.72 7.15 14.68
CA SER A 244 -11.72 6.64 15.65
C SER A 244 -12.18 5.39 16.41
N ASN A 245 -13.39 4.90 16.16
CA ASN A 245 -13.87 3.68 16.79
C ASN A 245 -12.90 2.52 16.48
N HIS A 246 -12.38 1.91 17.54
CA HIS A 246 -11.35 0.86 17.51
C HIS A 246 -11.90 -0.50 17.06
N HIS A 247 -13.16 -0.55 16.65
CA HIS A 247 -13.76 -1.77 16.13
C HIS A 247 -13.47 -1.83 14.64
N ALA A 248 -12.94 -2.97 14.20
CA ALA A 248 -12.79 -3.27 12.78
C ALA A 248 -14.11 -2.91 12.09
N PRO A 249 -14.08 -2.01 11.08
CA PRO A 249 -15.28 -1.71 10.32
C PRO A 249 -15.87 -3.03 9.84
N HIS A 250 -17.18 -3.16 9.98
CA HIS A 250 -17.94 -4.24 9.38
C HIS A 250 -17.42 -4.45 7.97
N PRO A 251 -16.89 -5.63 7.58
CA PRO A 251 -16.45 -5.80 6.22
C PRO A 251 -17.69 -5.68 5.34
N PRO A 252 -17.83 -4.64 4.48
CA PRO A 252 -19.01 -4.50 3.63
C PRO A 252 -19.16 -5.74 2.74
N VAL A 253 -18.03 -6.39 2.42
CA VAL A 253 -17.99 -7.66 1.68
C VAL A 253 -18.58 -8.82 2.48
N LEU A 254 -18.31 -8.96 3.78
CA LEU A 254 -18.89 -10.03 4.59
C LEU A 254 -20.40 -9.86 4.72
N GLU A 255 -20.88 -8.63 4.89
CA GLU A 255 -22.32 -8.34 4.94
C GLU A 255 -23.00 -8.61 3.60
N GLN A 256 -22.39 -8.19 2.49
CA GLN A 256 -22.88 -8.48 1.14
C GLN A 256 -22.92 -9.99 0.86
N LEU A 257 -21.85 -10.72 1.24
CA LEU A 257 -21.79 -12.18 1.11
C LEU A 257 -22.86 -12.86 1.97
N LEU A 258 -23.03 -12.43 3.22
CA LEU A 258 -24.06 -12.98 4.12
C LEU A 258 -25.48 -12.64 3.68
N ALA A 259 -25.70 -11.48 3.04
CA ALA A 259 -26.99 -11.05 2.51
C ALA A 259 -27.37 -11.78 1.21
N ALA A 260 -26.39 -12.09 0.36
CA ALA A 260 -26.58 -12.83 -0.88
C ALA A 260 -26.63 -14.36 -0.69
N ALA A 261 -26.13 -14.87 0.44
CA ALA A 261 -26.03 -16.29 0.72
C ALA A 261 -27.36 -16.94 1.14
N ASP A 262 -27.57 -18.16 0.65
CA ASP A 262 -28.62 -19.06 1.17
C ASP A 262 -28.29 -19.56 2.60
N PRO A 263 -29.22 -20.23 3.31
CA PRO A 263 -28.98 -20.67 4.69
C PRO A 263 -27.76 -21.59 4.90
N GLU A 264 -27.41 -22.43 3.93
CA GLU A 264 -26.26 -23.34 4.02
C GLU A 264 -24.96 -22.57 3.77
N GLN A 265 -24.91 -21.76 2.72
CA GLN A 265 -23.79 -20.86 2.41
C GLN A 265 -23.52 -19.90 3.56
N ARG A 266 -24.58 -19.33 4.15
CA ARG A 266 -24.48 -18.39 5.25
C ARG A 266 -23.90 -19.04 6.51
N ALA A 267 -24.19 -20.31 6.77
CA ALA A 267 -23.60 -21.07 7.87
C ALA A 267 -22.11 -21.32 7.66
N VAL A 268 -21.69 -21.67 6.44
CA VAL A 268 -20.28 -21.86 6.07
C VAL A 268 -19.51 -20.55 6.16
N ILE A 269 -20.01 -19.47 5.55
CA ILE A 269 -19.39 -18.13 5.56
C ILE A 269 -19.23 -17.65 7.00
N SER A 270 -20.26 -17.80 7.83
CA SER A 270 -20.19 -17.39 9.24
C SER A 270 -19.18 -18.21 10.04
N SER A 271 -19.09 -19.52 9.81
CA SER A 271 -18.12 -20.39 10.47
C SER A 271 -16.67 -20.02 10.11
N VAL A 272 -16.43 -19.75 8.82
CA VAL A 272 -15.12 -19.27 8.34
C VAL A 272 -14.82 -17.89 8.91
N ALA A 273 -15.79 -16.98 8.95
CA ALA A 273 -15.63 -15.65 9.52
C ALA A 273 -15.32 -15.67 11.03
N VAL A 274 -15.90 -16.62 11.79
CA VAL A 274 -15.55 -16.83 13.21
C VAL A 274 -14.12 -17.37 13.34
N SER A 275 -13.74 -18.34 12.52
CA SER A 275 -12.39 -18.91 12.53
C SER A 275 -11.32 -17.89 12.14
N ALA A 276 -11.67 -16.98 11.24
CA ALA A 276 -10.87 -15.83 10.84
C ALA A 276 -10.99 -14.63 11.80
N GLY A 277 -11.71 -14.75 12.92
CA GLY A 277 -11.84 -13.69 13.92
C GLY A 277 -12.56 -12.42 13.44
N LEU A 278 -13.32 -12.49 12.34
CA LEU A 278 -14.17 -11.40 11.81
C LEU A 278 -15.54 -11.36 12.51
N MET A 279 -15.97 -12.50 13.06
CA MET A 279 -17.18 -12.65 13.87
C MET A 279 -16.85 -13.41 15.15
N TRP A 280 -17.75 -13.38 16.12
CA TRP A 280 -17.70 -14.22 17.31
C TRP A 280 -18.99 -15.00 17.47
N SER A 281 -18.92 -16.19 18.06
CA SER A 281 -20.12 -16.95 18.43
C SER A 281 -20.53 -16.59 19.85
N CYS A 282 -21.80 -16.21 20.04
CA CYS A 282 -22.33 -15.94 21.36
C CYS A 282 -22.21 -17.19 22.25
N PRO A 283 -21.55 -17.11 23.42
CA PRO A 283 -21.38 -18.28 24.27
C PRO A 283 -22.73 -18.83 24.79
N SER A 284 -23.76 -17.98 24.88
CA SER A 284 -25.07 -18.35 25.40
C SER A 284 -26.00 -19.00 24.38
N CYS A 285 -26.05 -18.49 23.14
CA CYS A 285 -27.02 -18.94 22.13
C CYS A 285 -26.39 -19.40 20.82
N ARG A 286 -25.05 -19.42 20.75
CA ARG A 286 -24.22 -19.77 19.59
C ARG A 286 -24.50 -18.94 18.34
N TRP A 287 -25.19 -17.82 18.48
CA TRP A 287 -25.44 -16.89 17.37
C TRP A 287 -24.14 -16.25 16.91
N TYR A 288 -23.94 -16.17 15.59
CA TYR A 288 -22.80 -15.48 15.02
C TYR A 288 -23.07 -13.97 15.06
N ASN A 289 -22.23 -13.27 15.78
CA ASN A 289 -22.30 -11.83 15.96
C ASN A 289 -21.11 -11.17 15.26
N PRO A 290 -21.31 -9.98 14.65
CA PRO A 290 -20.19 -9.16 14.20
C PRO A 290 -19.26 -8.85 15.37
N ARG A 291 -17.94 -8.83 15.14
CA ARG A 291 -16.97 -8.53 16.20
C ARG A 291 -17.06 -7.11 16.75
N ALA A 292 -17.70 -6.21 16.01
CA ALA A 292 -17.98 -4.85 16.45
C ALA A 292 -19.11 -4.76 17.50
N THR A 293 -19.87 -5.83 17.77
CA THR A 293 -20.99 -5.78 18.72
C THR A 293 -20.55 -6.15 20.13
N GLU A 294 -20.95 -5.33 21.10
CA GLU A 294 -20.69 -5.59 22.53
C GLU A 294 -21.65 -6.62 23.15
N GLN A 295 -22.75 -6.92 22.45
CA GLN A 295 -23.82 -7.80 22.93
C GLN A 295 -24.36 -8.70 21.81
N CYS A 296 -25.02 -9.78 22.21
CA CYS A 296 -25.63 -10.69 21.26
C CYS A 296 -26.85 -10.03 20.59
N GLU A 297 -26.82 -9.90 19.26
CA GLU A 297 -27.89 -9.28 18.47
C GLU A 297 -29.10 -10.20 18.28
N ARG A 298 -28.98 -11.50 18.58
CA ARG A 298 -30.11 -12.43 18.50
C ARG A 298 -31.27 -11.94 19.35
N PRO A 299 -32.46 -11.67 18.77
CA PRO A 299 -33.62 -11.26 19.52
C PRO A 299 -33.93 -12.24 20.67
N GLY A 300 -33.97 -11.72 21.91
CA GLY A 300 -34.24 -12.50 23.12
C GLY A 300 -33.02 -13.09 23.82
N CYS A 301 -31.81 -12.99 23.25
CA CYS A 301 -30.59 -13.34 23.97
C CYS A 301 -30.20 -12.21 24.95
N GLY A 302 -29.91 -12.53 26.21
CA GLY A 302 -29.41 -11.56 27.20
C GLY A 302 -30.46 -10.64 27.86
N ARG A 303 -31.74 -10.67 27.46
CA ARG A 303 -32.80 -10.00 28.24
C ARG A 303 -33.00 -10.72 29.57
N LYS A 304 -32.55 -10.12 30.68
CA LYS A 304 -33.11 -10.44 32.01
C LYS A 304 -34.60 -10.13 31.93
N VAL A 305 -35.43 -11.17 31.82
CA VAL A 305 -36.89 -11.02 31.90
C VAL A 305 -37.20 -10.38 33.25
N LYS A 306 -37.61 -9.11 33.26
CA LYS A 306 -38.31 -8.54 34.41
C LYS A 306 -39.58 -9.37 34.55
N ALA A 307 -39.62 -10.22 35.56
CA ALA A 307 -40.80 -11.01 35.88
C ALA A 307 -42.00 -10.06 35.97
N ALA A 308 -42.91 -10.19 35.01
CA ALA A 308 -44.22 -9.57 35.08
C ALA A 308 -45.01 -10.34 36.13
N ILE A 309 -45.15 -9.77 37.32
CA ILE A 309 -46.16 -10.19 38.28
C ILE A 309 -47.16 -9.04 38.38
N SER A 310 -48.39 -9.31 37.96
CA SER A 310 -49.56 -8.51 38.30
C SER A 310 -50.81 -9.38 38.08
N PRO A 311 -51.93 -9.17 38.78
CA PRO A 311 -52.11 -8.84 40.20
C PRO A 311 -53.14 -9.79 40.87
N ARG A 312 -53.49 -9.51 42.14
CA ARG A 312 -54.64 -10.01 42.94
C ARG A 312 -54.40 -11.28 43.79
N ALA A 313 -54.16 -11.10 45.10
CA ALA A 313 -55.20 -11.17 46.13
C ALA A 313 -54.61 -11.10 47.55
N ALA A 314 -55.30 -10.34 48.42
CA ALA A 314 -55.26 -10.34 49.88
C ALA A 314 -53.96 -9.84 50.55
N ALA A 315 -53.95 -9.00 51.60
CA ALA A 315 -54.98 -8.28 52.33
C ALA A 315 -54.24 -7.36 53.33
N LEU A 316 -54.87 -6.24 53.67
CA LEU A 316 -54.80 -5.50 54.94
C LEU A 316 -53.54 -4.66 55.31
N ASP A 317 -53.80 -3.36 55.19
CA ASP A 317 -53.60 -2.27 56.16
C ASP A 317 -52.30 -1.43 56.22
N PRO A 318 -52.46 -0.12 56.56
CA PRO A 318 -51.52 0.93 56.15
C PRO A 318 -50.73 1.56 57.31
N ALA A 319 -49.54 2.06 56.98
CA ALA A 319 -48.80 3.17 57.63
C ALA A 319 -48.35 2.96 59.10
N PRO A 320 -47.34 3.69 59.64
CA PRO A 320 -46.87 5.00 59.18
C PRO A 320 -45.35 5.25 59.13
N VAL A 321 -45.04 6.29 58.36
CA VAL A 321 -44.01 7.31 58.54
C VAL A 321 -43.26 7.27 59.87
N ARG A 322 -41.92 7.20 59.80
CA ARG A 322 -41.04 7.98 60.67
C ARG A 322 -39.84 8.51 59.88
N ALA A 323 -39.83 9.83 59.72
CA ALA A 323 -38.63 10.63 59.63
C ALA A 323 -37.78 10.46 60.89
N LEU A 324 -36.48 10.75 60.79
CA LEU A 324 -35.57 11.32 61.80
C LEU A 324 -34.16 11.18 61.19
N GLU A 325 -33.61 12.27 60.66
CA GLU A 325 -32.65 13.14 61.38
C GLU A 325 -31.28 12.48 61.57
N GLY A 326 -30.25 13.11 61.02
CA GLY A 326 -28.85 12.77 61.29
C GLY A 326 -28.47 12.99 62.75
N PRO A 327 -27.21 12.73 63.12
CA PRO A 327 -26.36 13.90 63.40
C PRO A 327 -24.83 13.73 63.15
N ARG A 328 -24.24 14.90 62.87
CA ARG A 328 -22.84 15.37 63.02
C ARG A 328 -21.76 14.82 62.08
#